data_AF-A0A7J7KK08-F1
#
_entry.id   AF-A0A7J7KK08-F1
#
_cell.length_a   1.000
_cell.length_b   1.000
_cell.length_c   1.000
_cell.angle_alpha   90.00
_cell.angle_beta   90.00
_cell.angle_gamma   90.00
#
_symmetry.space_group_name_H-M   'P 1'
#
loop_
_entity.id
_entity.type
_entity.pdbx_description
1 polymer ?
#
loop_
_entity_poly.entity_id
_entity_poly.type
_entity_poly.pdbx_seq_one_letter_code
_entity_poly.pdbx_strand_id
1 'polypeptide(L)'
;MQHHLSKNGFLLLLSSNMMNIRNCEHNEVYQDMTQPLTSYFISSSHNTYLIEDQLRGPSSIEGYIRALMSGCRCVECKSLRICLLTLGLLGWDNGPQVYHGYTLTSRILFKDIIEDAIRVYAFFKTQYPLILSLENHCSIEQQKIMAQILKDNLGDMLHTDPVNPDIKQLPSPEQLKGKILIKCRKLPAGVTEVAEEDSDDEMNSTTSDDLQVKEMLNQKKKKGKIKLAPELSNLVTYIQSVSFQGFAAVRKQGKPYEMSSYSEKKALKLIDDEAGSL
;
A
#
# COMPACT_ATOMS: atom_id res chain seq x y z
N MET A 1 -40.62 -43.51 -7.51
CA MET A 1 -40.02 -42.75 -6.38
C MET A 1 -40.97 -41.61 -6.06
N GLN A 2 -41.40 -41.46 -4.80
CA GLN A 2 -42.29 -40.37 -4.41
C GLN A 2 -41.47 -39.09 -4.22
N HIS A 3 -41.76 -38.06 -5.02
CA HIS A 3 -41.14 -36.73 -4.95
C HIS A 3 -41.84 -35.84 -3.91
N HIS A 4 -41.82 -36.23 -2.64
CA HIS A 4 -42.40 -35.44 -1.56
C HIS A 4 -41.36 -35.07 -0.51
N LEU A 5 -41.41 -33.80 -0.07
CA LEU A 5 -40.55 -33.28 0.98
C LEU A 5 -41.36 -33.12 2.27
N SER A 6 -40.90 -33.70 3.38
CA SER A 6 -41.55 -33.53 4.67
C SER A 6 -41.37 -32.10 5.19
N LYS A 7 -42.20 -31.67 6.15
CA LYS A 7 -42.02 -30.36 6.82
C LYS A 7 -40.59 -30.17 7.34
N ASN A 8 -40.02 -31.20 7.97
CA ASN A 8 -38.64 -31.15 8.46
C ASN A 8 -37.63 -31.10 7.31
N GLY A 9 -37.86 -31.84 6.22
CA GLY A 9 -37.03 -31.78 5.02
C GLY A 9 -37.04 -30.39 4.38
N PHE A 10 -38.19 -29.71 4.38
CA PHE A 10 -38.31 -28.34 3.88
C PHE A 10 -37.56 -27.33 4.75
N LEU A 11 -37.65 -27.45 6.08
CA LEU A 11 -36.86 -26.60 6.99
C LEU A 11 -35.36 -26.81 6.80
N LEU A 12 -34.89 -28.06 6.64
CA LEU A 12 -33.49 -28.35 6.34
C LEU A 12 -33.05 -27.75 5.00
N LEU A 13 -33.90 -27.79 3.98
CA LEU A 13 -33.63 -27.15 2.68
C LEU A 13 -33.50 -25.63 2.83
N LEU A 14 -34.41 -24.98 3.55
CA LEU A 14 -34.36 -23.53 3.79
C LEU A 14 -33.10 -23.09 4.56
N SER A 15 -32.59 -23.94 5.45
CA SER A 15 -31.34 -23.68 6.18
C SER A 15 -30.09 -24.19 5.46
N SER A 16 -30.24 -24.80 4.29
CA SER A 16 -29.11 -25.34 3.52
C SER A 16 -28.38 -24.23 2.75
N ASN A 17 -27.15 -24.52 2.33
CA ASN A 17 -26.38 -23.63 1.46
C ASN A 17 -27.05 -23.36 0.10
N MET A 18 -27.96 -24.22 -0.35
CA MET A 18 -28.70 -24.04 -1.60
C MET A 18 -29.68 -22.86 -1.55
N MET A 19 -30.23 -22.57 -0.37
CA MET A 19 -31.17 -21.48 -0.14
C MET A 19 -30.50 -20.29 0.55
N ASN A 20 -29.17 -20.22 0.50
CA ASN A 20 -28.44 -19.10 1.06
C ASN A 20 -28.77 -17.83 0.27
N ILE A 21 -29.02 -16.72 0.97
CA ILE A 21 -29.27 -15.42 0.33
C ILE A 21 -28.07 -14.94 -0.49
N ARG A 22 -26.86 -15.42 -0.18
CA ARG A 22 -25.65 -15.17 -0.97
C ARG A 22 -25.59 -16.13 -2.15
N ASN A 23 -25.41 -15.60 -3.36
CA ASN A 23 -25.13 -16.42 -4.53
C ASN A 23 -23.85 -17.24 -4.27
N CYS A 24 -23.98 -18.57 -4.24
CA CYS A 24 -22.86 -19.46 -3.96
C CYS A 24 -21.80 -19.45 -5.06
N GLU A 25 -22.14 -19.09 -6.29
CA GLU A 25 -21.20 -18.91 -7.41
C GLU A 25 -20.20 -17.77 -7.12
N HIS A 26 -20.57 -16.80 -6.28
CA HIS A 26 -19.71 -15.69 -5.89
C HIS A 26 -18.79 -16.02 -4.70
N ASN A 27 -18.76 -17.28 -4.23
CA ASN A 27 -17.84 -17.71 -3.18
C ASN A 27 -16.42 -17.96 -3.69
N GLU A 28 -16.27 -18.15 -5.00
CA GLU A 28 -14.99 -18.26 -5.69
C GLU A 28 -14.79 -17.10 -6.66
N VAL A 29 -13.64 -17.06 -7.34
CA VAL A 29 -13.38 -16.04 -8.36
C VAL A 29 -14.25 -16.33 -9.58
N TYR A 30 -15.21 -15.45 -9.86
CA TYR A 30 -16.15 -15.57 -10.98
C TYR A 30 -16.05 -14.43 -12.00
N GLN A 31 -15.35 -13.35 -11.67
CA GLN A 31 -15.17 -12.20 -12.54
C GLN A 31 -14.04 -12.46 -13.55
N ASP A 32 -14.07 -11.78 -14.69
CA ASP A 32 -12.95 -11.77 -15.62
C ASP A 32 -11.76 -11.06 -14.97
N MET A 33 -10.70 -11.82 -14.69
CA MET A 33 -9.47 -11.33 -14.04
C MET A 33 -8.36 -10.99 -15.06
N THR A 34 -8.70 -10.93 -16.35
CA THR A 34 -7.78 -10.65 -17.47
C THR A 34 -7.83 -9.20 -17.97
N GLN A 35 -8.76 -8.39 -17.45
CA GLN A 35 -8.77 -6.93 -17.71
C GLN A 35 -7.57 -6.24 -17.02
N PRO A 36 -7.17 -5.03 -17.46
CA PRO A 36 -6.09 -4.26 -16.83
C PRO A 36 -6.36 -3.97 -15.35
N LEU A 37 -5.30 -3.88 -14.52
CA LEU A 37 -5.41 -3.57 -13.09
C LEU A 37 -6.29 -2.35 -12.75
N THR A 38 -6.32 -1.34 -13.62
CA THR A 38 -7.13 -0.12 -13.46
C THR A 38 -8.64 -0.36 -13.51
N SER A 39 -9.08 -1.55 -13.92
CA SER A 39 -10.50 -1.90 -14.08
C SER A 39 -11.14 -2.50 -12.82
N TYR A 40 -10.38 -2.66 -11.72
CA TYR A 40 -10.85 -3.33 -10.51
C TYR A 40 -10.81 -2.42 -9.28
N PHE A 41 -11.76 -2.62 -8.37
CA PHE A 41 -11.62 -2.15 -7.01
C PHE A 41 -10.67 -3.06 -6.23
N ILE A 42 -9.62 -2.47 -5.66
CA ILE A 42 -8.59 -3.20 -4.92
C ILE A 42 -8.82 -2.99 -3.42
N SER A 43 -9.06 -4.09 -2.69
CA SER A 43 -9.15 -4.06 -1.23
C SER A 43 -7.84 -3.53 -0.64
N SER A 44 -7.90 -2.38 0.02
CA SER A 44 -6.73 -1.59 0.43
C SER A 44 -6.80 -1.21 1.90
N SER A 45 -5.67 -1.23 2.58
CA SER A 45 -5.52 -0.87 4.00
C SER A 45 -4.62 0.36 4.14
N HIS A 46 -5.05 1.31 4.97
CA HIS A 46 -4.30 2.52 5.32
C HIS A 46 -3.74 2.37 6.73
N ASN A 47 -2.49 2.81 6.95
CA ASN A 47 -1.77 2.62 8.21
C ASN A 47 -1.88 1.20 8.78
N THR A 48 -1.63 0.18 7.94
CA THR A 48 -1.88 -1.25 8.22
C THR A 48 -1.21 -1.79 9.49
N TYR A 49 -0.15 -1.12 9.94
CA TYR A 49 0.62 -1.48 11.13
C TYR A 49 -0.08 -1.08 12.46
N LEU A 50 -1.09 -0.21 12.43
CA LEU A 50 -1.83 0.23 13.62
C LEU A 50 -3.00 -0.72 13.91
N ILE A 51 -3.01 -1.29 15.12
CA ILE A 51 -4.09 -2.20 15.55
C ILE A 51 -5.22 -1.46 16.29
N GLU A 52 -4.97 -0.25 16.78
CA GLU A 52 -5.93 0.57 17.53
C GLU A 52 -5.91 2.05 17.07
N ASP A 53 -6.16 2.98 17.99
CA ASP A 53 -6.26 4.42 17.70
C ASP A 53 -5.00 5.00 17.03
N GLN A 54 -5.20 5.90 16.06
CA GLN A 54 -4.15 6.56 15.27
C GLN A 54 -3.14 7.32 16.14
N LEU A 55 -3.55 7.72 17.35
CA LEU A 55 -2.74 8.52 18.27
C LEU A 55 -1.94 7.71 19.30
N ARG A 56 -2.41 6.53 19.71
CA ARG A 56 -1.87 5.80 20.87
C ARG A 56 -1.83 4.27 20.74
N GLY A 57 -2.37 3.70 19.66
CA GLY A 57 -2.44 2.27 19.46
C GLY A 57 -1.07 1.62 19.24
N PRO A 58 -0.81 0.40 19.73
CA PRO A 58 0.44 -0.29 19.45
C PRO A 58 0.59 -0.53 17.94
N SER A 59 1.80 -0.30 17.40
CA SER A 59 2.15 -0.82 16.09
C SER A 59 2.49 -2.30 16.25
N SER A 60 1.89 -3.18 15.45
CA SER A 60 2.26 -4.60 15.44
C SER A 60 2.18 -5.23 14.04
N ILE A 61 3.04 -6.22 13.82
CA ILE A 61 3.10 -7.06 12.61
C ILE A 61 1.74 -7.71 12.34
N GLU A 62 1.02 -8.02 13.41
CA GLU A 62 -0.30 -8.63 13.38
C GLU A 62 -1.33 -7.81 12.56
N GLY A 63 -1.18 -6.49 12.46
CA GLY A 63 -2.02 -5.67 11.57
C GLY A 63 -1.89 -6.07 10.10
N TYR A 64 -0.65 -6.31 9.64
CA TYR A 64 -0.38 -6.82 8.29
C TYR A 64 -0.92 -8.23 8.10
N ILE A 65 -0.73 -9.11 9.08
CA ILE A 65 -1.21 -10.50 9.01
C ILE A 65 -2.74 -10.52 8.85
N ARG A 66 -3.48 -9.80 9.69
CA ARG A 66 -4.95 -9.74 9.60
C ARG A 66 -5.42 -9.15 8.27
N ALA A 67 -4.79 -8.07 7.80
CA ALA A 67 -5.12 -7.48 6.51
C ALA A 67 -4.93 -8.49 5.37
N LEU A 68 -3.80 -9.21 5.34
CA LEU A 68 -3.54 -10.21 4.30
C LEU A 68 -4.45 -11.44 4.41
N MET A 69 -4.72 -11.93 5.62
CA MET A 69 -5.64 -13.06 5.86
C MET A 69 -7.08 -12.75 5.46
N SER A 70 -7.51 -11.49 5.58
CA SER A 70 -8.82 -11.02 5.09
C SER A 70 -8.87 -10.76 3.57
N GLY A 71 -7.73 -10.91 2.87
CA GLY A 71 -7.66 -10.74 1.42
C GLY A 71 -7.31 -9.32 0.95
N CYS A 72 -6.84 -8.44 1.83
CA CYS A 72 -6.35 -7.12 1.44
C CYS A 72 -5.18 -7.25 0.43
N ARG A 73 -5.21 -6.46 -0.65
CA ARG A 73 -4.28 -6.49 -1.80
C ARG A 73 -3.47 -5.20 -1.97
N CYS A 74 -3.66 -4.21 -1.10
CA CYS A 74 -2.78 -3.05 -0.99
C CYS A 74 -2.56 -2.74 0.48
N VAL A 75 -1.32 -2.85 0.94
CA VAL A 75 -0.96 -2.57 2.34
C VAL A 75 0.05 -1.44 2.40
N GLU A 76 -0.09 -0.58 3.39
CA GLU A 76 0.77 0.58 3.57
C GLU A 76 1.84 0.30 4.61
N CYS A 77 3.08 0.55 4.23
CA CYS A 77 4.24 0.47 5.11
C CYS A 77 4.88 1.85 5.22
N LYS A 78 4.59 2.53 6.33
CA LYS A 78 5.12 3.87 6.62
C LYS A 78 6.54 3.77 7.19
N SER A 79 7.55 3.98 6.36
CA SER A 79 8.95 3.98 6.78
C SER A 79 9.34 5.38 7.23
N LEU A 80 9.24 5.65 8.53
CA LEU A 80 9.51 6.98 9.09
C LEU A 80 10.97 7.10 9.56
N ARG A 81 11.54 8.28 9.34
CA ARG A 81 12.90 8.72 9.71
C ARG A 81 13.32 8.29 11.13
N ILE A 82 14.29 7.38 11.25
CA ILE A 82 15.11 7.30 12.47
C ILE A 82 16.30 8.25 12.33
N CYS A 83 16.34 9.23 13.23
CA CYS A 83 17.53 9.96 13.57
C CYS A 83 18.53 8.97 14.19
N LEU A 84 19.71 8.81 13.61
CA LEU A 84 20.88 8.24 14.28
C LEU A 84 21.12 9.02 15.57
N LEU A 85 20.57 8.55 16.69
CA LEU A 85 20.94 8.99 18.03
C LEU A 85 20.46 7.97 19.06
N THR A 86 20.84 6.71 18.85
CA THR A 86 21.25 5.88 19.98
C THR A 86 22.71 5.55 19.76
N LEU A 87 23.52 6.45 20.34
CA LEU A 87 24.90 6.30 20.78
C LEU A 87 25.46 4.88 20.63
N GLY A 88 26.58 4.76 19.92
CA GLY A 88 27.23 3.51 19.55
C GLY A 88 27.64 2.65 20.75
N LEU A 89 26.68 1.88 21.27
CA LEU A 89 26.91 0.97 22.39
C LEU A 89 26.24 -0.40 22.25
N LEU A 90 25.60 -0.74 21.13
CA LEU A 90 25.13 -2.11 20.87
C LEU A 90 25.32 -2.47 19.40
N GLY A 91 25.90 -3.65 19.17
CA GLY A 91 26.35 -4.14 17.86
C GLY A 91 25.22 -4.36 16.84
N TRP A 92 25.57 -4.09 15.59
CA TRP A 92 25.11 -4.67 14.32
C TRP A 92 23.65 -4.99 13.96
N ASP A 93 22.60 -4.64 14.72
CA ASP A 93 21.20 -4.80 14.26
C ASP A 93 20.53 -3.49 13.77
N ASN A 94 21.26 -2.66 13.00
CA ASN A 94 20.80 -1.36 12.52
C ASN A 94 19.98 -1.45 11.21
N GLY A 95 18.78 -2.06 11.26
CA GLY A 95 17.82 -2.07 10.15
C GLY A 95 16.82 -0.90 10.16
N PRO A 96 16.19 -0.56 9.02
CA PRO A 96 15.06 0.39 8.96
C PRO A 96 13.89 -0.09 9.83
N GLN A 97 13.21 0.83 10.52
CA GLN A 97 12.08 0.53 11.42
C GLN A 97 10.81 1.27 10.97
N VAL A 98 9.64 0.70 11.28
CA VAL A 98 8.30 1.18 10.92
C VAL A 98 7.55 1.55 12.20
N TYR A 99 7.02 2.77 12.25
CA TYR A 99 6.15 3.28 13.32
C TYR A 99 5.37 4.52 12.85
N HIS A 100 4.31 4.91 13.57
CA HIS A 100 3.58 6.15 13.25
C HIS A 100 4.36 7.37 13.74
N GLY A 101 4.65 8.32 12.85
CA GLY A 101 5.34 9.55 13.22
C GLY A 101 4.52 10.38 14.21
N TYR A 102 5.21 10.98 15.20
CA TYR A 102 4.63 11.89 16.20
C TYR A 102 3.67 11.28 17.24
N THR A 103 3.69 9.95 17.43
CA THR A 103 2.87 9.26 18.44
C THR A 103 3.69 8.27 19.29
N LEU A 104 3.18 7.90 20.47
CA LEU A 104 3.84 7.02 21.48
C LEU A 104 3.71 5.51 21.15
N THR A 105 3.75 5.15 19.87
CA THR A 105 3.47 3.77 19.42
C THR A 105 4.70 2.87 19.49
N SER A 106 4.50 1.56 19.68
CA SER A 106 5.57 0.54 19.65
C SER A 106 6.28 0.50 18.29
N ARG A 107 7.55 0.06 18.28
CA ARG A 107 8.40 0.01 17.07
C ARG A 107 8.46 -1.41 16.52
N ILE A 108 8.35 -1.55 15.21
CA ILE A 108 8.54 -2.82 14.49
C ILE A 108 9.68 -2.63 13.49
N LEU A 109 10.51 -3.64 13.26
CA LEU A 109 11.52 -3.56 12.20
C LEU A 109 10.85 -3.75 10.83
N PHE A 110 11.32 -3.02 9.81
CA PHE A 110 10.88 -3.22 8.44
C PHE A 110 11.18 -4.64 7.96
N LYS A 111 12.34 -5.18 8.36
CA LYS A 111 12.73 -6.56 8.05
C LYS A 111 11.69 -7.56 8.54
N ASP A 112 11.28 -7.48 9.82
CA ASP A 112 10.30 -8.39 10.41
C ASP A 112 8.94 -8.29 9.71
N ILE A 113 8.52 -7.09 9.30
CA ILE A 113 7.29 -6.93 8.51
C ILE A 113 7.39 -7.68 7.19
N ILE A 114 8.51 -7.53 6.47
CA ILE A 114 8.71 -8.19 5.18
C ILE A 114 8.86 -9.71 5.35
N GLU A 115 9.67 -10.16 6.31
CA GLU A 115 10.03 -11.56 6.53
C GLU A 115 8.89 -12.35 7.18
N ASP A 116 8.30 -11.86 8.28
CA ASP A 116 7.36 -12.62 9.09
C ASP A 116 5.89 -12.41 8.67
N ALA A 117 5.55 -11.29 8.03
CA ALA A 117 4.19 -11.01 7.57
C ALA A 117 4.04 -11.07 6.04
N ILE A 118 4.71 -10.18 5.30
CA ILE A 118 4.45 -10.04 3.86
C ILE A 118 4.84 -11.33 3.13
N ARG A 119 6.06 -11.84 3.32
CA ARG A 119 6.54 -13.05 2.66
C ARG A 119 5.66 -14.26 2.93
N VAL A 120 5.19 -14.42 4.17
CA VAL A 120 4.42 -15.59 4.61
C VAL A 120 2.95 -15.50 4.16
N TYR A 121 2.32 -14.33 4.27
CA TYR A 121 0.87 -14.20 4.14
C TYR A 121 0.42 -13.49 2.85
N ALA A 122 1.32 -12.92 2.03
CA ALA A 122 0.96 -12.17 0.82
C ALA A 122 -0.03 -12.91 -0.06
N PHE A 123 0.17 -14.22 -0.26
CA PHE A 123 -0.69 -15.03 -1.13
C PHE A 123 -1.46 -16.13 -0.41
N PHE A 124 -1.58 -16.05 0.93
CA PHE A 124 -2.29 -17.05 1.73
C PHE A 124 -3.77 -17.14 1.35
N LYS A 125 -4.46 -16.00 1.28
CA LYS A 125 -5.90 -15.94 0.97
C LYS A 125 -6.22 -15.98 -0.52
N THR A 126 -5.33 -15.43 -1.34
CA THR A 126 -5.50 -15.32 -2.80
C THR A 126 -4.16 -15.13 -3.50
N GLN A 127 -4.05 -15.63 -4.73
CA GLN A 127 -2.82 -15.55 -5.55
C GLN A 127 -2.68 -14.23 -6.33
N TYR A 128 -3.71 -13.38 -6.33
CA TYR A 128 -3.65 -12.09 -7.05
C TYR A 128 -2.65 -11.12 -6.42
N PRO A 129 -2.08 -10.19 -7.22
CA PRO A 129 -0.95 -9.37 -6.83
C PRO A 129 -1.20 -8.56 -5.57
N LEU A 130 -0.13 -8.34 -4.80
CA LEU A 130 -0.11 -7.47 -3.63
C LEU A 130 0.63 -6.17 -3.97
N ILE A 131 0.05 -5.02 -3.66
CA ILE A 131 0.71 -3.73 -3.73
C ILE A 131 1.25 -3.38 -2.35
N LEU A 132 2.55 -3.16 -2.24
CA LEU A 132 3.21 -2.65 -1.05
C LEU A 132 3.48 -1.16 -1.23
N SER A 133 2.68 -0.33 -0.55
CA SER A 133 2.78 1.14 -0.60
C SER A 133 3.81 1.62 0.42
N LEU A 134 4.96 2.09 -0.07
CA LEU A 134 6.06 2.59 0.77
C LEU A 134 5.97 4.11 0.90
N GLU A 135 5.63 4.59 2.09
CA GLU A 135 5.80 5.99 2.45
C GLU A 135 7.22 6.18 2.99
N ASN A 136 8.10 6.73 2.16
CA ASN A 136 9.53 6.73 2.40
C ASN A 136 10.03 8.08 2.97
N HIS A 137 10.42 8.08 4.25
CA HIS A 137 11.08 9.19 4.92
C HIS A 137 12.50 8.85 5.39
N CYS A 138 13.09 7.77 4.85
CA CYS A 138 14.38 7.23 5.25
C CYS A 138 15.56 8.01 4.64
N SER A 139 16.73 7.94 5.28
CA SER A 139 17.98 8.38 4.65
C SER A 139 18.32 7.50 3.44
N ILE A 140 19.23 7.95 2.58
CA ILE A 140 19.65 7.18 1.41
C ILE A 140 20.24 5.82 1.80
N GLU A 141 21.06 5.78 2.84
CA GLU A 141 21.68 4.54 3.34
C GLU A 141 20.61 3.56 3.82
N GLN A 142 19.59 4.05 4.52
CA GLN A 142 18.46 3.23 4.96
C GLN A 142 17.61 2.74 3.79
N GLN A 143 17.39 3.57 2.77
CA GLN A 143 16.66 3.15 1.56
C GLN A 143 17.38 2.03 0.80
N LYS A 144 18.71 2.06 0.78
CA LYS A 144 19.51 0.94 0.24
C LYS A 144 19.29 -0.34 1.02
N ILE A 145 19.27 -0.27 2.35
CA ILE A 145 18.98 -1.41 3.21
C ILE A 145 17.54 -1.90 2.98
N MET A 146 16.56 -1.00 2.85
CA MET A 146 15.16 -1.39 2.54
C MET A 146 15.08 -2.14 1.21
N ALA A 147 15.73 -1.62 0.15
CA ALA A 147 15.75 -2.26 -1.16
C ALA A 147 16.40 -3.65 -1.08
N GLN A 148 17.47 -3.81 -0.28
CA GLN A 148 18.12 -5.09 -0.05
C GLN A 148 17.22 -6.07 0.70
N ILE A 149 16.57 -5.64 1.79
CA ILE A 149 15.61 -6.45 2.55
C ILE A 149 14.48 -6.96 1.63
N LEU A 150 13.92 -6.09 0.79
CA LEU A 150 12.86 -6.46 -0.14
C LEU A 150 13.34 -7.53 -1.12
N LYS A 151 14.51 -7.36 -1.73
CA LYS A 151 15.08 -8.33 -2.67
C LYS A 151 15.38 -9.67 -2.01
N ASP A 152 16.04 -9.66 -0.87
CA ASP A 152 16.51 -10.88 -0.19
C ASP A 152 15.35 -11.71 0.38
N ASN A 153 14.30 -11.06 0.87
CA ASN A 153 13.20 -11.76 1.53
C ASN A 153 12.06 -12.11 0.57
N LEU A 154 11.78 -11.27 -0.43
CA LEU A 154 10.67 -11.52 -1.35
C LEU A 154 11.11 -12.26 -2.61
N GLY A 155 12.38 -12.17 -3.02
CA GLY A 155 12.93 -12.90 -4.16
C GLY A 155 12.03 -12.82 -5.40
N ASP A 156 11.64 -13.97 -5.93
CA ASP A 156 10.79 -14.09 -7.13
C ASP A 156 9.36 -13.54 -6.95
N MET A 157 8.90 -13.38 -5.70
CA MET A 157 7.61 -12.72 -5.43
C MET A 157 7.70 -11.23 -5.76
N LEU A 158 8.86 -10.59 -5.68
CA LEU A 158 9.02 -9.18 -5.98
C LEU A 158 9.04 -8.95 -7.49
N HIS A 159 8.17 -8.08 -7.99
CA HIS A 159 8.19 -7.71 -9.40
C HIS A 159 9.25 -6.63 -9.67
N THR A 160 10.26 -6.98 -10.48
CA THR A 160 11.37 -6.07 -10.84
C THR A 160 11.53 -5.88 -12.34
N ASP A 161 10.65 -6.44 -13.17
CA ASP A 161 10.80 -6.39 -14.61
C ASP A 161 10.67 -4.95 -15.12
N PRO A 162 11.55 -4.51 -16.05
CA PRO A 162 11.47 -3.18 -16.62
C PRO A 162 10.11 -2.93 -17.29
N VAL A 163 9.50 -1.78 -16.99
CA VAL A 163 8.24 -1.37 -17.62
C VAL A 163 8.53 -0.91 -19.04
N ASN A 164 7.79 -1.43 -20.01
CA ASN A 164 7.80 -0.92 -21.37
C ASN A 164 7.28 0.55 -21.38
N PRO A 165 8.07 1.55 -21.79
CA PRO A 165 7.65 2.96 -21.80
C PRO A 165 6.43 3.27 -22.69
N ASP A 166 6.17 2.40 -23.66
CA ASP A 166 5.07 2.50 -24.63
C ASP A 166 3.84 1.68 -24.22
N ILE A 167 3.83 1.12 -23.01
CA ILE A 167 2.69 0.37 -22.49
C ILE A 167 1.43 1.25 -22.47
N LYS A 168 0.34 0.73 -23.03
CA LYS A 168 -0.95 1.46 -23.12
C LYS A 168 -1.89 1.14 -21.97
N GLN A 169 -1.76 -0.03 -21.36
CA GLN A 169 -2.62 -0.51 -20.27
C GLN A 169 -1.77 -1.32 -19.29
N LEU A 170 -2.09 -1.24 -18.00
CA LEU A 170 -1.43 -2.09 -17.02
C LEU A 170 -1.72 -3.57 -17.27
N PRO A 171 -0.81 -4.48 -16.85
CA PRO A 171 -1.09 -5.90 -16.86
C PRO A 171 -2.33 -6.22 -16.03
N SER A 172 -2.94 -7.37 -16.31
CA SER A 172 -4.07 -7.88 -15.56
C SER A 172 -3.67 -8.50 -14.23
N PRO A 173 -4.61 -8.62 -13.26
CA PRO A 173 -4.40 -9.42 -12.06
C PRO A 173 -3.91 -10.84 -12.36
N GLU A 174 -4.43 -11.47 -13.43
CA GLU A 174 -4.04 -12.81 -13.85
C GLU A 174 -2.55 -12.91 -14.22
N GLN A 175 -2.05 -11.95 -15.00
CA GLN A 175 -0.65 -11.90 -15.41
C GLN A 175 0.33 -11.62 -14.25
N LEU A 176 -0.17 -11.04 -13.16
CA LEU A 176 0.62 -10.63 -12.00
C LEU A 176 0.39 -11.54 -10.79
N LYS A 177 -0.19 -12.74 -10.98
CA LYS A 177 -0.34 -13.72 -9.90
C LYS A 177 1.00 -14.04 -9.23
N GLY A 178 0.99 -14.08 -7.90
CA GLY A 178 2.17 -14.34 -7.08
C GLY A 178 3.19 -13.20 -7.05
N LYS A 179 2.84 -12.02 -7.58
CA LYS A 179 3.75 -10.85 -7.61
C LYS A 179 3.38 -9.77 -6.60
N ILE A 180 4.41 -9.20 -6.00
CA ILE A 180 4.37 -8.06 -5.09
C ILE A 180 4.91 -6.85 -5.86
N LEU A 181 4.09 -5.81 -5.98
CA LEU A 181 4.41 -4.56 -6.65
C LEU A 181 4.78 -3.50 -5.62
N ILE A 182 5.90 -2.80 -5.82
CA ILE A 182 6.26 -1.67 -4.97
C ILE A 182 5.62 -0.40 -5.51
N LYS A 183 4.81 0.24 -4.67
CA LYS A 183 4.35 1.60 -4.89
C LYS A 183 5.27 2.57 -4.14
N CYS A 184 6.04 3.34 -4.89
CA CYS A 184 6.86 4.43 -4.38
C CYS A 184 7.15 5.43 -5.51
N ARG A 185 7.88 6.51 -5.20
CA ARG A 185 8.39 7.42 -6.24
C ARG A 185 9.51 6.75 -7.03
N LYS A 186 9.70 7.21 -8.27
CA LYS A 186 10.71 6.68 -9.20
C LYS A 186 11.54 7.83 -9.75
N LEU A 187 12.86 7.64 -9.78
CA LEU A 187 13.80 8.55 -10.44
C LEU A 187 13.61 8.50 -11.97
N PRO A 188 13.85 9.60 -12.69
CA PRO A 188 13.89 9.61 -14.15
C PRO A 188 14.88 8.59 -14.71
N ALA A 189 14.57 8.05 -15.89
CA ALA A 189 15.44 7.09 -16.56
C ALA A 189 16.84 7.68 -16.82
N GLY A 190 17.89 6.89 -16.52
CA GLY A 190 19.29 7.31 -16.70
C GLY A 190 19.90 8.03 -15.50
N VAL A 191 19.13 8.33 -14.45
CA VAL A 191 19.67 8.87 -13.20
C VAL A 191 20.19 7.73 -12.33
N THR A 192 21.51 7.61 -12.23
CA THR A 192 22.19 6.63 -11.35
C THR A 192 22.61 7.23 -10.01
N GLU A 193 22.35 8.52 -9.80
CA GLU A 193 22.76 9.27 -8.61
C GLU A 193 21.54 9.68 -7.78
N VAL A 194 21.81 10.04 -6.52
CA VAL A 194 20.79 10.47 -5.58
C VAL A 194 20.18 11.80 -6.04
N ALA A 195 18.87 11.84 -6.27
CA ALA A 195 18.15 13.07 -6.60
C ALA A 195 17.39 13.64 -5.40
N GLU A 196 17.21 14.96 -5.38
CA GLU A 196 16.34 15.65 -4.44
C GLU A 196 14.88 15.57 -4.92
N GLU A 197 13.99 15.22 -4.00
CA GLU A 197 12.56 15.13 -4.22
C GLU A 197 11.80 16.12 -3.33
N ASP A 198 10.78 16.76 -3.87
CA ASP A 198 9.87 17.57 -3.08
C ASP A 198 8.90 16.68 -2.30
N SER A 199 8.98 16.67 -0.96
CA SER A 199 8.00 15.98 -0.12
C SER A 199 6.62 16.63 -0.29
N ASP A 200 5.65 15.91 -0.86
CA ASP A 200 4.23 16.31 -0.84
C ASP A 200 3.55 15.74 0.41
N ASP A 201 4.12 16.04 1.58
CA ASP A 201 3.52 15.70 2.87
C ASP A 201 2.30 16.59 3.13
N GLU A 202 1.18 16.27 2.49
CA GLU A 202 -0.15 16.70 2.94
C GLU A 202 -0.68 15.71 3.99
N MET A 203 0.03 15.57 5.11
CA MET A 203 -0.57 15.01 6.32
C MET A 203 -1.60 15.99 6.85
N ASN A 204 -2.88 15.70 6.61
CA ASN A 204 -3.95 16.30 7.37
C ASN A 204 -5.02 15.25 7.66
N SER A 205 -4.73 14.39 8.64
CA SER A 205 -5.72 13.47 9.20
C SER A 205 -5.49 13.31 10.71
N THR A 206 -5.84 14.35 11.47
CA THR A 206 -6.31 14.17 12.85
C THR A 206 -7.51 15.09 13.07
N THR A 207 -8.70 14.51 13.26
CA THR A 207 -9.89 15.17 13.81
C THR A 207 -9.74 15.30 15.33
N SER A 208 -8.69 15.99 15.77
CA SER A 208 -8.50 16.34 17.19
C SER A 208 -8.64 17.85 17.35
N ASP A 209 -9.66 18.27 18.11
CA ASP A 209 -9.94 19.67 18.44
C ASP A 209 -8.98 20.26 19.51
N ASP A 210 -7.87 19.59 19.81
CA ASP A 210 -6.86 20.11 20.72
C ASP A 210 -5.99 21.19 20.06
N LEU A 211 -6.28 22.44 20.43
CA LEU A 211 -5.59 23.66 19.99
C LEU A 211 -4.06 23.61 20.23
N GLN A 212 -3.60 22.85 21.23
CA GLN A 212 -2.17 22.72 21.56
C GLN A 212 -1.41 21.85 20.54
N VAL A 213 -2.06 20.88 19.90
CA VAL A 213 -1.45 20.03 18.85
C VAL A 213 -1.27 20.83 17.55
N LYS A 214 -2.20 21.73 17.25
CA LYS A 214 -2.12 22.61 16.06
C LYS A 214 -0.93 23.59 16.14
N GLU A 215 -0.58 24.08 17.33
CA GLU A 215 0.56 24.98 17.51
C GLU A 215 1.91 24.26 17.39
N MET A 216 2.03 23.02 17.89
CA MET A 216 3.24 22.20 17.72
C MET A 216 3.47 21.75 16.27
N LEU A 217 2.40 21.49 15.51
CA LEU A 217 2.48 21.09 14.09
C LEU A 217 2.76 22.29 13.16
N ASN A 218 2.29 23.50 13.51
CA ASN A 218 2.49 24.69 12.69
C ASN A 218 3.96 25.18 12.66
N GLN A 219 4.79 24.84 13.64
CA GLN A 219 6.21 25.24 13.66
C GLN A 219 7.10 24.45 12.68
N LYS A 220 6.59 23.40 12.02
CA LYS A 220 7.35 22.53 11.10
C LYS A 220 6.89 22.56 9.62
N LYS A 221 6.27 23.64 9.15
CA LYS A 221 6.01 23.86 7.71
C LYS A 221 7.27 24.30 6.95
N LYS A 222 8.31 23.47 6.93
CA LYS A 222 9.37 23.56 5.92
C LYS A 222 9.29 22.29 5.07
N LYS A 223 8.87 22.46 3.81
CA LYS A 223 8.97 21.42 2.75
C LYS A 223 10.40 20.86 2.79
N GLY A 224 10.54 19.61 3.23
CA GLY A 224 11.82 18.95 3.29
C GLY A 224 12.09 18.29 1.96
N LYS A 225 13.25 18.54 1.36
CA LYS A 225 13.69 17.76 0.21
C LYS A 225 14.04 16.36 0.68
N ILE A 226 13.25 15.35 0.32
CA ILE A 226 13.57 13.94 0.57
C ILE A 226 14.48 13.49 -0.56
N LYS A 227 15.56 12.76 -0.29
CA LYS A 227 16.42 12.22 -1.34
C LYS A 227 16.01 10.78 -1.63
N LEU A 228 15.94 10.35 -2.91
CA LEU A 228 15.62 8.97 -3.28
C LEU A 228 16.84 8.20 -3.77
N ALA A 229 17.02 6.99 -3.23
CA ALA A 229 18.08 6.06 -3.62
C ALA A 229 17.71 5.32 -4.92
N PRO A 230 18.63 5.23 -5.90
CA PRO A 230 18.40 4.46 -7.12
C PRO A 230 18.01 3.00 -6.86
N GLU A 231 18.57 2.38 -5.82
CA GLU A 231 18.29 0.99 -5.44
C GLU A 231 16.82 0.75 -5.11
N LEU A 232 16.16 1.70 -4.43
CA LEU A 232 14.74 1.64 -4.10
C LEU A 232 13.87 2.06 -5.31
N SER A 233 14.27 3.11 -6.03
CA SER A 233 13.63 3.57 -7.26
C SER A 233 13.52 2.47 -8.32
N ASN A 234 14.55 1.62 -8.43
CA ASN A 234 14.60 0.53 -9.40
C ASN A 234 13.59 -0.59 -9.10
N LEU A 235 13.07 -0.68 -7.87
CA LEU A 235 12.02 -1.64 -7.51
C LEU A 235 10.61 -1.15 -7.91
N VAL A 236 10.44 0.14 -8.18
CA VAL A 236 9.16 0.71 -8.60
C VAL A 236 8.94 0.42 -10.08
N THR A 237 7.88 -0.30 -10.40
CA THR A 237 7.54 -0.70 -11.77
C THR A 237 6.20 -0.10 -12.19
N TYR A 238 5.11 -0.86 -12.09
CA TYR A 238 3.79 -0.47 -12.59
C TYR A 238 3.02 0.53 -11.71
N ILE A 239 3.47 0.77 -10.47
CA ILE A 239 2.76 1.59 -9.49
C ILE A 239 3.64 2.78 -9.07
N GLN A 240 3.99 3.64 -10.04
CA GLN A 240 4.81 4.80 -9.79
C GLN A 240 4.00 5.93 -9.17
N SER A 241 4.37 6.36 -7.96
CA SER A 241 3.75 7.50 -7.30
C SER A 241 4.20 8.81 -7.94
N VAL A 242 3.25 9.62 -8.41
CA VAL A 242 3.48 10.97 -8.94
C VAL A 242 2.55 11.99 -8.30
N SER A 243 2.95 13.27 -8.33
CA SER A 243 2.09 14.37 -7.91
C SER A 243 1.04 14.66 -8.97
N PHE A 244 -0.23 14.74 -8.56
CA PHE A 244 -1.33 14.98 -9.49
C PHE A 244 -1.28 16.41 -10.07
N GLN A 245 -1.18 16.51 -11.40
CA GLN A 245 -1.11 17.78 -12.15
C GLN A 245 -2.46 18.21 -12.75
N GLY A 246 -3.56 17.56 -12.38
CA GLY A 246 -4.90 17.80 -12.94
C GLY A 246 -5.26 16.86 -14.08
N PHE A 247 -6.57 16.65 -14.29
CA PHE A 247 -7.07 15.66 -15.26
C PHE A 247 -6.67 15.97 -16.70
N ALA A 248 -6.65 17.24 -17.11
CA ALA A 248 -6.25 17.63 -18.47
C ALA A 248 -4.78 17.27 -18.78
N ALA A 249 -3.87 17.49 -17.81
CA ALA A 249 -2.47 17.14 -17.95
C ALA A 249 -2.29 15.61 -18.03
N VAL A 250 -2.95 14.86 -17.12
CA VAL A 250 -2.89 13.39 -17.08
C VAL A 250 -3.48 12.77 -18.34
N ARG A 251 -4.58 13.29 -18.89
CA ARG A 251 -5.16 12.79 -20.15
C ARG A 251 -4.22 12.99 -21.36
N LYS A 252 -3.40 14.04 -21.35
CA LYS A 252 -2.49 14.38 -22.46
C LYS A 252 -1.16 13.64 -22.39
N GLN A 253 -0.60 13.48 -21.20
CA GLN A 253 0.79 13.03 -21.00
C GLN A 253 0.94 11.91 -19.98
N GLY A 254 -0.11 11.58 -19.23
CA GLY A 254 -0.06 10.60 -18.16
C GLY A 254 0.23 9.21 -18.70
N LYS A 255 1.05 8.47 -17.95
CA LYS A 255 1.39 7.09 -18.28
C LYS A 255 0.52 6.12 -17.46
N PRO A 256 0.12 4.96 -18.00
CA PRO A 256 -0.73 4.01 -17.27
C PRO A 256 -0.13 3.48 -15.97
N TYR A 257 1.20 3.51 -15.86
CA TYR A 257 1.96 3.09 -14.68
C TYR A 257 2.18 4.20 -13.65
N GLU A 258 1.73 5.43 -13.94
CA GLU A 258 1.75 6.54 -12.99
C GLU A 258 0.44 6.62 -12.23
N MET A 259 0.51 6.82 -10.92
CA MET A 259 -0.66 6.96 -10.06
C MET A 259 -0.45 8.02 -8.99
N SER A 260 -1.56 8.61 -8.54
CA SER A 260 -1.59 9.62 -7.49
C SER A 260 -2.38 9.11 -6.30
N SER A 261 -1.94 9.44 -5.09
CA SER A 261 -2.71 9.20 -3.86
C SER A 261 -3.34 10.51 -3.38
N TYR A 262 -4.57 10.44 -2.90
CA TYR A 262 -5.33 11.61 -2.48
C TYR A 262 -5.81 11.42 -1.04
N SER A 263 -5.73 12.49 -0.24
CA SER A 263 -6.51 12.55 0.99
C SER A 263 -7.99 12.59 0.65
N GLU A 264 -8.84 12.12 1.56
CA GLU A 264 -10.30 12.13 1.39
C GLU A 264 -10.82 13.53 1.00
N LYS A 265 -10.36 14.56 1.72
CA LYS A 265 -10.72 15.96 1.43
C LYS A 265 -10.36 16.38 -0.01
N LYS A 266 -9.18 15.98 -0.49
CA LYS A 266 -8.73 16.32 -1.84
C LYS A 266 -9.51 15.53 -2.89
N ALA A 267 -9.79 14.25 -2.64
CA ALA A 267 -10.60 13.42 -3.52
C ALA A 267 -12.03 13.98 -3.66
N LEU A 268 -12.68 14.32 -2.54
CA LEU A 268 -14.01 14.94 -2.55
C LEU A 268 -14.01 16.26 -3.33
N LYS A 269 -13.02 17.12 -3.08
CA LYS A 269 -12.89 18.37 -3.84
C LYS A 269 -12.76 18.13 -5.35
N LEU A 270 -11.95 17.15 -5.77
CA LEU A 270 -11.80 16.81 -7.19
C LEU A 270 -13.09 16.27 -7.80
N ILE A 271 -13.87 15.50 -7.02
CA ILE A 271 -15.19 15.01 -7.45
C ILE A 271 -16.14 16.19 -7.64
N ASP A 272 -16.19 17.12 -6.69
CA ASP A 272 -17.06 18.30 -6.76
C ASP A 272 -16.67 19.23 -7.93
N ASP A 273 -15.38 19.48 -8.10
CA ASP A 273 -14.84 20.36 -9.15
C ASP A 273 -15.15 19.80 -10.57
N GLU A 274 -15.07 18.47 -10.77
CA GLU A 274 -15.39 17.84 -12.07
C GLU A 274 -16.89 17.61 -12.26
N ALA A 275 -17.65 17.25 -11.21
CA ALA A 275 -19.10 17.07 -11.30
C ALA A 275 -19.83 18.40 -11.60
N GLY A 276 -19.29 19.53 -11.15
CA GLY A 276 -19.77 20.86 -11.52
C GLY A 276 -19.40 21.31 -12.94
N SER A 277 -18.55 20.53 -13.64
CA SER A 277 -18.10 20.80 -15.01
C SER A 277 -18.79 19.94 -16.09
N LEU A 278 -19.63 18.98 -15.67
CA LEU A 278 -20.49 18.14 -16.52
C LEU A 278 -21.90 18.72 -16.64
#